data_AF-A0A0Q3HP71-F1
#
_entry.id   AF-A0A0Q3HP71-F1
#
_cell.length_a   1.000
_cell.length_b   1.000
_cell.length_c   1.000
_cell.angle_alpha   90.00
_cell.angle_beta   90.00
_cell.angle_gamma   90.00
#
_symmetry.space_group_name_H-M   'P 1'
#
loop_
_entity.id
_entity.type
_entity.pdbx_description
1 polymer ?
#
loop_
_entity_poly.entity_id
_entity_poly.type
_entity_poly.pdbx_seq_one_letter_code
_entity_poly.pdbx_strand_id
1 'polypeptide(L)' 'MLDQYKYLIGRNKEEVVSSLGQEFNFYPANIWTYEIHKTWWGKEVILYLDFQNDVVFNLKVKISYWKF' A
#
# COMPACT_ATOMS: atom_id res chain seq x y z
N MET A 1 7.68 10.34 0.32
CA MET A 1 6.48 9.48 0.32
C MET A 1 6.84 8.06 0.72
N LEU A 2 7.70 7.33 -0.02
CA LEU A 2 8.09 5.97 0.36
C LEU A 2 8.67 5.86 1.79
N ASP A 3 9.51 6.82 2.19
CA ASP A 3 10.15 6.83 3.51
C ASP A 3 9.16 6.85 4.68
N GLN A 4 7.97 7.44 4.49
CA GLN A 4 6.92 7.49 5.52
C GLN A 4 6.32 6.10 5.80
N TYR A 5 6.49 5.14 4.90
CA TYR A 5 5.93 3.79 5.01
C TYR A 5 6.99 2.72 5.25
N LYS A 6 8.27 3.09 5.36
CA LYS A 6 9.36 2.14 5.63
C LYS A 6 9.18 1.36 6.94
N TYR A 7 8.45 1.92 7.91
CA TYR A 7 8.13 1.25 9.18
C TYR A 7 7.26 -0.01 9.02
N LEU A 8 6.64 -0.19 7.85
CA LEU A 8 5.82 -1.37 7.54
C LEU A 8 6.66 -2.59 7.14
N ILE A 9 7.93 -2.42 6.74
CA ILE A 9 8.82 -3.56 6.45
C ILE A 9 8.94 -4.44 7.68
N GLY A 10 8.76 -5.75 7.49
CA GLY A 10 8.82 -6.72 8.58
C GLY A 10 7.52 -6.83 9.40
N ARG A 11 6.51 -6.00 9.15
CA ARG A 11 5.20 -6.12 9.80
C ARG A 11 4.38 -7.23 9.17
N ASN A 12 3.62 -7.94 10.00
CA ASN A 12 2.66 -8.91 9.53
C ASN A 12 1.34 -8.23 9.08
N LYS A 13 0.47 -8.99 8.40
CA LYS A 13 -0.82 -8.48 7.91
C LYS A 13 -1.72 -7.87 8.99
N GLU A 14 -1.76 -8.44 10.19
CA GLU A 14 -2.57 -7.94 11.30
C GLU A 14 -2.08 -6.57 11.78
N GLU A 15 -0.75 -6.40 11.91
CA GLU A 15 -0.13 -5.13 12.27
C GLU A 15 -0.34 -4.06 11.18
N VAL A 16 -0.30 -4.46 9.90
CA VAL A 16 -0.62 -3.57 8.78
C VAL A 16 -2.08 -3.12 8.85
N VAL A 17 -3.02 -4.03 9.08
CA VAL A 17 -4.45 -3.70 9.25
C VAL A 17 -4.67 -2.77 10.45
N SER A 18 -3.95 -2.99 11.55
CA SER A 18 -4.01 -2.09 12.70
C SER A 18 -3.47 -0.68 12.39
N SER A 19 -2.56 -0.55 11.43
CA SER A 19 -1.91 0.73 11.09
C SER A 19 -2.62 1.50 9.99
N LEU A 20 -3.13 0.79 8.98
CA LEU A 20 -3.67 1.37 7.74
C LEU A 20 -5.14 1.00 7.47
N GLY A 21 -5.73 0.09 8.26
CA GLY A 21 -7.00 -0.54 7.92
C GLY A 21 -6.83 -1.66 6.88
N GLN A 22 -7.90 -2.44 6.66
CA GLN A 22 -7.91 -3.49 5.64
C GLN A 22 -8.29 -2.95 4.25
N GLU A 23 -9.10 -1.90 4.20
CA GLU A 23 -9.67 -1.36 2.95
C GLU A 23 -10.34 -2.46 2.11
N PHE A 24 -10.13 -2.45 0.79
CA PHE A 24 -10.63 -3.47 -0.14
C PHE A 24 -9.65 -4.64 -0.33
N ASN A 25 -8.64 -4.77 0.54
CA ASN A 25 -7.66 -5.83 0.40
C ASN A 25 -8.24 -7.19 0.84
N PHE A 26 -8.01 -8.21 0.00
CA PHE A 26 -8.33 -9.58 0.33
C PHE A 26 -7.23 -10.17 1.20
N TYR A 27 -7.56 -10.57 2.44
CA TYR A 27 -6.55 -10.95 3.43
C TYR A 27 -5.55 -12.03 2.95
N PRO A 28 -5.98 -13.11 2.25
CA PRO A 28 -5.07 -14.11 1.72
C PRO A 28 -4.16 -13.65 0.57
N ALA A 29 -4.39 -12.48 -0.03
CA ALA A 29 -3.56 -11.99 -1.13
C ALA A 29 -2.15 -11.61 -0.65
N ASN A 30 -1.16 -11.77 -1.53
CA ASN A 30 0.24 -11.41 -1.26
C ASN A 30 0.59 -9.98 -1.70
N ILE A 31 -0.34 -9.27 -2.32
CA ILE A 31 -0.15 -7.88 -2.73
C ILE A 31 -1.34 -7.10 -2.23
N TRP A 32 -1.08 -6.09 -1.42
CA TRP A 32 -2.10 -5.13 -0.99
C TRP A 32 -1.80 -3.75 -1.55
N THR A 33 -2.86 -2.99 -1.77
CA THR A 33 -2.78 -1.62 -2.27
C THR A 33 -3.55 -0.65 -1.39
N TYR A 34 -2.98 0.54 -1.21
CA TYR A 34 -3.59 1.63 -0.47
C TYR A 34 -3.54 2.90 -1.30
N GLU A 35 -4.68 3.57 -1.45
CA GLU A 35 -4.75 4.90 -2.06
C GLU A 35 -4.23 5.93 -1.05
N ILE A 36 -3.03 6.46 -1.27
CA ILE A 36 -2.44 7.49 -0.41
C ILE A 36 -3.02 8.87 -0.75
N HIS A 37 -3.24 9.11 -2.04
CA HIS A 37 -3.68 10.40 -2.52
C HIS A 37 -4.35 10.29 -3.88
N LYS A 38 -5.44 11.04 -4.05
CA LYS A 38 -6.12 11.20 -5.33
C LYS A 38 -6.59 12.64 -5.48
N THR A 39 -6.27 13.25 -6.62
CA THR A 39 -6.79 14.58 -6.97
C THR A 39 -7.90 14.46 -8.00
N TRP A 40 -8.82 15.42 -7.95
CA TRP A 40 -9.85 15.62 -8.98
C TRP A 40 -9.27 15.76 -10.39
N TRP A 41 -8.06 16.32 -10.50
CA TRP A 41 -7.36 16.56 -11.76
C TRP A 41 -6.51 15.37 -12.21
N GLY A 42 -6.84 14.16 -11.74
CA GLY A 42 -6.34 12.90 -12.30
C GLY A 42 -4.98 12.43 -11.78
N LYS A 43 -4.43 13.03 -10.70
CA LYS A 43 -3.24 12.46 -10.04
C LYS A 43 -3.67 11.42 -9.02
N GLU A 44 -3.11 10.23 -9.11
CA GLU A 44 -3.31 9.12 -8.19
C GLU A 44 -1.97 8.64 -7.63
N VAL A 45 -1.91 8.35 -6.34
CA VAL A 45 -0.74 7.83 -5.64
C VAL A 45 -1.14 6.59 -4.86
N ILE A 46 -0.60 5.44 -5.24
CA ILE A 46 -0.89 4.13 -4.65
C ILE A 46 0.36 3.59 -3.96
N LEU A 47 0.21 3.15 -2.71
CA LEU A 47 1.18 2.30 -2.01
C LEU A 47 0.89 0.84 -2.33
N TYR A 48 1.92 0.09 -2.69
CA TYR A 48 1.91 -1.36 -2.85
C TYR A 48 2.72 -1.96 -1.71
N LEU A 49 2.16 -2.99 -1.09
CA LEU A 49 2.83 -3.85 -0.12
C LEU A 49 2.90 -5.26 -0.68
N ASP A 50 4.11 -5.79 -0.81
CA ASP A 50 4.33 -7.19 -1.19
C ASP A 50 4.61 -8.01 0.08
N PHE A 51 3.82 -9.07 0.26
CA PHE A 51 3.93 -9.98 1.40
C PHE A 51 4.65 -11.27 1.00
N GLN A 52 5.50 -11.73 1.91
CA GLN A 52 6.10 -13.06 1.88
C GLN A 52 5.94 -13.67 3.27
N ASN A 53 5.34 -14.87 3.34
CA ASN A 53 4.98 -15.51 4.62
C ASN A 53 4.18 -14.58 5.55
N ASP A 54 3.19 -13.89 4.98
CA ASP A 54 2.33 -12.89 5.67
C ASP A 54 3.05 -11.69 6.29
N VAL A 55 4.32 -11.47 5.93
CA VAL A 55 5.13 -10.33 6.36
C VAL A 55 5.45 -9.43 5.17
N VAL A 56 5.37 -8.12 5.34
CA VAL A 56 5.76 -7.14 4.31
C VAL A 56 7.26 -7.26 4.05
N PHE A 57 7.61 -7.73 2.85
CA PHE A 57 8.99 -7.90 2.41
C PHE A 57 9.44 -6.72 1.54
N ASN A 58 8.51 -6.11 0.79
CA ASN A 58 8.81 -5.01 -0.12
C ASN A 58 7.65 -4.00 -0.16
N LEU A 59 8.01 -2.77 -0.52
CA LEU A 59 7.07 -1.67 -0.66
C LEU A 59 7.41 -0.79 -1.85
N LYS A 60 6.37 -0.28 -2.50
CA LYS A 60 6.50 0.59 -3.68
C LYS A 60 5.41 1.63 -3.68
N VAL A 61 5.77 2.87 -3.97
CA VAL A 61 4.79 3.93 -4.26
C VAL A 61 4.76 4.16 -5.76
N LYS A 62 3.57 4.10 -6.35
CA LYS A 62 3.33 4.42 -7.76
C LYS A 62 2.52 5.70 -7.84
N ILE A 63 3.00 6.65 -8.63
CA ILE A 63 2.26 7.86 -8.99
C ILE A 63 1.78 7.67 -10.42
N SER A 64 0.49 7.90 -10.68
CA SER A 64 -0.12 7.85 -12.01
C SER A 64 -0.89 9.13 -12.27
N TYR A 65 -0.90 9.54 -13.52
CA TYR A 65 -1.65 10.71 -13.99
C TYR A 65 -2.60 10.24 -15.08
N TRP A 66 -3.88 10.54 -14.93
CA TRP A 66 -4.85 10.30 -15.98
C TRP A 66 -4.50 11.21 -17.17
N LYS A 67 -4.40 10.62 -18.35
CA LYS A 67 -4.32 11.39 -19.58
C LYS A 67 -5.75 11.77 -19.95
N PHE A 68 -6.10 13.03 -19.76
CA PHE A 68 -7.24 13.64 -20.44
C PHE A 68 -6.92 13.82 -21.92
#